data_AF-A0A1E1W7A8-F1
#
_entry.id   AF-A0A1E1W7A8-F1
#
_cell.length_a   1.000
_cell.length_b   1.000
_cell.length_c   1.000
_cell.angle_alpha   90.00
_cell.angle_beta   90.00
_cell.angle_gamma   90.00
#
_symmetry.space_group_name_H-M   'P 1'
#
loop_
_entity.id
_entity.type
_entity.pdbx_description
1 polymer ?
#
loop_
_entity_poly.entity_id
_entity_poly.type
_entity_poly.pdbx_seq_one_letter_code
_entity_poly.pdbx_strand_id
1 'polypeptide(L)'
;MPPTETEVQHAVAAPKPNPRNNPTMFKIFQNVQYNVVQHKKYVKEMMKLYKKLDEGTFRESFKNALQYLFTFGDTSANVDRVVQFVASFCTALDDDEEFLQFIFDIIFECQCVSGQSVRYRASQLLAAVLAALGEDACLDDELCDKLLESQMQRLQDTRG
;
A
#
# COMPACT_ATOMS: atom_id res chain seq x y z
N MET A 1 56.76 1.47 -21.36
CA MET A 1 56.13 1.54 -20.03
C MET A 1 54.69 1.97 -20.23
N PRO A 2 53.69 1.11 -20.00
CA PRO A 2 52.30 1.52 -20.03
C PRO A 2 51.87 2.05 -18.65
N PRO A 3 50.87 2.96 -18.59
CA PRO A 3 50.40 3.56 -17.35
C PRO A 3 49.42 2.62 -16.62
N THR A 4 49.51 2.61 -15.29
CA THR A 4 48.69 1.84 -14.36
C THR A 4 47.22 2.30 -14.42
N GLU A 5 46.31 1.42 -14.82
CA GLU A 5 44.87 1.62 -14.68
C GLU A 5 44.47 1.48 -13.21
N THR A 6 44.12 2.60 -12.58
CA THR A 6 43.51 2.62 -11.26
C THR A 6 42.02 2.32 -11.43
N GLU A 7 41.64 1.06 -11.23
CA GLU A 7 40.26 0.60 -11.26
C GLU A 7 39.50 1.17 -10.04
N VAL A 8 38.77 2.27 -10.24
CA VAL A 8 37.91 2.85 -9.20
C VAL A 8 36.64 2.03 -9.10
N GLN A 9 36.64 1.05 -8.19
CA GLN A 9 35.47 0.27 -7.81
C GLN A 9 34.43 1.18 -7.16
N HIS A 10 33.36 1.51 -7.89
CA HIS A 10 32.16 2.10 -7.30
C HIS A 10 31.38 1.01 -6.56
N ALA A 11 31.57 0.94 -5.25
CA ALA A 11 30.66 0.20 -4.37
C ALA A 11 29.28 0.87 -4.42
N VAL A 12 28.29 0.16 -4.96
CA VAL A 12 26.88 0.59 -4.92
C VAL A 12 26.43 0.54 -3.47
N ALA A 13 26.40 1.70 -2.81
CA ALA A 13 25.90 1.81 -1.45
C ALA A 13 24.44 1.33 -1.41
N ALA A 14 24.14 0.37 -0.53
CA ALA A 14 22.77 -0.05 -0.26
C ALA A 14 21.92 1.20 0.06
N PRO A 15 20.69 1.31 -0.46
CA PRO A 15 19.87 2.49 -0.25
C PRO A 15 19.68 2.69 1.26
N LYS A 16 20.08 3.85 1.77
CA LYS A 16 19.82 4.22 3.15
C LYS A 16 18.30 4.12 3.38
N PRO A 17 17.83 3.48 4.46
CA PRO A 17 16.41 3.42 4.77
C PRO A 17 15.85 4.84 4.77
N ASN A 18 14.76 5.08 4.03
CA ASN A 18 14.10 6.39 4.07
C ASN A 18 13.81 6.71 5.54
N PRO A 19 14.33 7.80 6.12
CA PRO A 19 14.18 8.12 7.55
C PRO A 19 12.72 8.26 7.98
N ARG A 20 11.81 8.39 7.00
CA ARG A 20 10.36 8.49 7.20
C ARG A 20 9.65 7.13 7.24
N ASN A 21 10.36 6.03 7.00
CA ASN A 21 9.80 4.68 7.13
C ASN A 21 9.83 4.22 8.59
N ASN A 22 8.66 3.97 9.16
CA ASN A 22 8.56 3.39 10.50
C ASN A 22 8.90 1.89 10.45
N PRO A 23 9.96 1.42 11.12
CA PRO A 23 10.40 0.02 11.02
C PRO A 23 9.38 -0.96 11.59
N THR A 24 8.57 -0.55 12.58
CA THR A 24 7.51 -1.38 13.15
C THR A 24 6.40 -1.60 12.13
N MET A 25 6.01 -0.56 11.40
CA MET A 25 5.01 -0.64 10.36
C MET A 25 5.44 -1.58 9.23
N PHE A 26 6.66 -1.43 8.72
CA PHE A 26 7.20 -2.34 7.70
C PHE A 26 7.26 -3.79 8.18
N LYS A 27 7.60 -4.01 9.46
CA LYS A 27 7.58 -5.35 10.05
C LYS A 27 6.16 -5.94 10.16
N ILE A 28 5.15 -5.12 10.44
CA ILE A 28 3.75 -5.57 10.39
C ILE A 28 3.40 -6.01 8.97
N PHE A 29 3.65 -5.15 7.97
CA PHE A 29 3.43 -5.45 6.56
C PHE A 29 4.17 -6.69 6.07
N GLN A 30 5.38 -6.94 6.57
CA GLN A 30 6.10 -8.18 6.30
C GLN A 30 5.40 -9.40 6.91
N ASN A 31 4.98 -9.33 8.18
CA ASN A 31 4.41 -10.48 8.87
C ASN A 31 3.02 -10.88 8.35
N VAL A 32 2.20 -9.91 7.95
CA VAL A 32 0.83 -10.17 7.47
C VAL A 32 0.81 -10.95 6.15
N GLN A 33 1.91 -10.92 5.37
CA GLN A 33 2.09 -11.75 4.18
C GLN A 33 2.08 -13.25 4.51
N TYR A 34 2.47 -13.64 5.73
CA TYR A 34 2.71 -15.04 6.08
C TYR A 34 1.76 -15.57 7.15
N ASN A 35 1.06 -14.71 7.88
CA ASN A 35 0.24 -15.13 9.02
C ASN A 35 -1.10 -14.42 9.12
N VAL A 36 -2.11 -14.97 8.44
CA VAL A 36 -3.50 -14.46 8.44
C VAL A 36 -4.14 -14.54 9.82
N VAL A 37 -3.82 -15.57 10.62
CA VAL A 37 -4.36 -15.75 11.98
C VAL A 37 -4.01 -14.56 12.88
N GLN A 38 -2.86 -13.94 12.65
CA GLN A 38 -2.39 -12.78 13.42
C GLN A 38 -2.86 -11.43 12.87
N HIS A 39 -3.63 -11.37 11.77
CA HIS A 39 -4.11 -10.09 11.22
C HIS A 39 -4.89 -9.27 12.25
N LYS A 40 -5.79 -9.88 13.02
CA LYS A 40 -6.54 -9.17 14.09
C LYS A 40 -5.61 -8.55 15.14
N LYS A 41 -4.49 -9.21 15.45
CA LYS A 41 -3.47 -8.66 16.36
C LYS A 41 -2.75 -7.49 15.69
N TYR A 42 -2.34 -7.64 14.43
CA TYR A 42 -1.62 -6.61 13.69
C TYR A 42 -2.47 -5.37 13.39
N VAL A 43 -3.78 -5.52 13.20
CA VAL A 43 -4.72 -4.38 13.08
C VAL A 43 -4.68 -3.56 14.37
N LYS A 44 -4.72 -4.20 15.54
CA LYS A 44 -4.59 -3.51 16.83
C LYS A 44 -3.23 -2.84 17.01
N GLU A 45 -2.16 -3.45 16.53
CA GLU A 45 -0.82 -2.83 16.58
C GLU A 45 -0.72 -1.65 15.61
N MET A 46 -1.29 -1.74 14.41
CA MET A 46 -1.32 -0.65 13.44
C MET A 46 -2.15 0.53 13.95
N MET A 47 -3.31 0.28 14.56
CA MET A 47 -4.12 1.32 15.22
C MET A 47 -3.34 2.05 16.33
N LYS A 48 -2.49 1.34 17.08
CA LYS A 48 -1.62 1.97 18.08
C LYS A 48 -0.57 2.87 17.43
N LEU A 49 -0.03 2.48 16.28
CA LEU A 49 0.90 3.33 15.52
C LEU A 49 0.19 4.56 14.98
N TYR A 50 -1.02 4.39 14.42
CA TYR A 50 -1.86 5.47 13.91
C TYR A 50 -2.11 6.55 14.97
N LYS A 51 -2.44 6.13 16.20
CA LYS A 51 -2.68 7.06 17.32
C LYS A 51 -1.41 7.67 17.95
N LYS A 52 -0.24 7.08 17.69
CA LYS A 52 1.02 7.46 18.35
C LYS A 52 1.88 8.39 17.49
N LEU A 53 1.90 8.16 16.18
CA LEU A 53 2.70 8.92 15.24
C LEU A 53 1.95 10.19 14.83
N ASP A 54 2.70 11.19 14.37
CA ASP A 54 2.08 12.28 13.63
C ASP A 54 1.51 11.75 12.31
N GLU A 55 0.44 12.39 11.86
CA GLU A 55 -0.33 11.97 10.70
C GLU A 55 0.52 11.87 9.43
N GLY A 56 1.35 12.87 9.14
CA GLY A 56 2.22 12.90 7.97
C GLY A 56 3.22 11.73 7.96
N THR A 57 3.87 11.47 9.09
CA THR A 57 4.81 10.35 9.23
C THR A 57 4.10 9.00 9.11
N PHE A 58 2.91 8.85 9.70
CA PHE A 58 2.14 7.62 9.55
C PHE A 58 1.76 7.39 8.08
N ARG A 59 1.13 8.39 7.45
CA ARG A 59 0.64 8.32 6.07
C ARG A 59 1.78 8.02 5.09
N GLU A 60 2.89 8.74 5.20
CA GLU A 60 4.06 8.51 4.33
C GLU A 60 4.66 7.12 4.52
N SER A 61 4.86 6.69 5.78
CA SER A 61 5.37 5.34 6.05
C SER A 61 4.43 4.24 5.54
N PHE A 62 3.11 4.45 5.68
CA PHE A 62 2.09 3.47 5.28
C PHE A 62 2.06 3.33 3.76
N LYS A 63 2.02 4.47 3.06
CA LYS A 63 2.10 4.53 1.60
C LYS A 63 3.35 3.81 1.09
N ASN A 64 4.52 4.12 1.65
CA ASN A 64 5.79 3.51 1.23
C ASN A 64 5.79 1.98 1.43
N ALA A 65 5.26 1.49 2.55
CA ALA A 65 5.18 0.06 2.83
C ALA A 65 4.25 -0.67 1.84
N LEU A 66 3.09 -0.08 1.55
CA LEU A 66 2.11 -0.65 0.63
C LEU A 66 2.62 -0.66 -0.82
N GLN A 67 3.19 0.47 -1.29
CA GLN A 67 3.78 0.57 -2.62
C GLN A 67 4.94 -0.41 -2.83
N TYR A 68 5.78 -0.61 -1.80
CA TYR A 68 6.83 -1.61 -1.85
C TYR A 68 6.26 -3.01 -2.10
N LEU A 69 5.19 -3.38 -1.40
CA LEU A 69 4.57 -4.71 -1.55
C LEU A 69 3.83 -4.90 -2.87
N PHE A 70 3.21 -3.85 -3.41
CA PHE A 70 2.61 -3.92 -4.74
C PHE A 70 3.66 -4.08 -5.85
N THR A 71 4.85 -3.52 -5.64
CA THR A 71 5.93 -3.54 -6.63
C THR A 71 6.79 -4.80 -6.53
N PHE A 72 7.12 -5.22 -5.31
CA PHE A 72 8.14 -6.25 -5.02
C PHE A 72 7.60 -7.43 -4.20
N GLY A 73 6.29 -7.55 -4.03
CA GLY A 73 5.70 -8.66 -3.27
C GLY A 73 6.12 -10.03 -3.80
N ASP A 74 6.58 -10.91 -2.91
CA ASP A 74 7.22 -12.18 -3.26
C ASP A 74 6.34 -13.11 -4.12
N THR A 75 5.04 -13.20 -3.79
CA THR A 75 4.07 -14.03 -4.52
C THR A 75 2.69 -13.39 -4.52
N SER A 76 1.81 -13.80 -5.44
CA SER A 76 0.43 -13.30 -5.47
C SER A 76 -0.29 -13.50 -4.14
N ALA A 77 -0.19 -14.70 -3.57
CA ALA A 77 -0.88 -15.04 -2.33
C ALA A 77 -0.41 -14.18 -1.14
N ASN A 78 0.87 -13.80 -1.10
CA ASN A 78 1.39 -12.92 -0.06
C ASN A 78 0.80 -11.51 -0.18
N VAL A 79 0.71 -10.98 -1.40
CA VAL A 79 0.09 -9.67 -1.66
C VAL A 79 -1.42 -9.71 -1.38
N ASP A 80 -2.11 -10.79 -1.74
CA ASP A 80 -3.55 -10.94 -1.47
C ASP A 80 -3.84 -10.90 0.06
N ARG A 81 -2.96 -11.46 0.88
CA ARG A 81 -3.05 -11.37 2.35
C ARG A 81 -2.81 -9.95 2.87
N VAL A 82 -1.90 -9.20 2.25
CA VAL A 82 -1.69 -7.78 2.59
C VAL A 82 -2.95 -6.97 2.25
N VAL A 83 -3.55 -7.23 1.09
CA VAL A 83 -4.81 -6.58 0.67
C VAL A 83 -5.92 -6.81 1.69
N GLN A 84 -6.10 -8.06 2.13
CA GLN A 84 -7.09 -8.41 3.18
C GLN A 84 -6.81 -7.68 4.50
N PHE A 85 -5.53 -7.61 4.90
CA PHE A 85 -5.11 -6.89 6.10
C PHE A 85 -5.44 -5.40 6.03
N VAL A 86 -5.13 -4.74 4.90
CA VAL A 86 -5.39 -3.30 4.72
C VAL A 86 -6.89 -3.03 4.71
N ALA A 87 -7.69 -3.83 4.00
CA ALA A 87 -9.15 -3.70 4.01
C ALA A 87 -9.71 -3.84 5.44
N SER A 88 -9.25 -4.85 6.19
CA SER A 88 -9.64 -5.04 7.60
C SER A 88 -9.20 -3.90 8.52
N PHE A 89 -8.11 -3.21 8.17
CA PHE A 89 -7.63 -2.05 8.93
C PHE A 89 -8.49 -0.82 8.65
N CYS A 90 -8.91 -0.60 7.41
CA CYS A 90 -9.82 0.50 7.04
C CYS A 90 -11.14 0.39 7.81
N THR A 91 -11.75 -0.80 7.85
CA THR A 91 -13.00 -1.02 8.62
C THR A 91 -12.80 -0.95 10.13
N ALA A 92 -11.58 -1.12 10.64
CA ALA A 92 -11.29 -0.94 12.07
C ALA A 92 -11.22 0.53 12.47
N LEU A 93 -11.13 1.42 11.48
CA LEU A 93 -11.16 2.88 11.59
C LEU A 93 -12.47 3.44 11.02
N ASP A 94 -13.56 2.65 11.00
CA ASP A 94 -14.86 2.88 10.32
C ASP A 94 -15.36 4.34 10.30
N ASP A 95 -15.11 5.12 11.36
CA ASP A 95 -15.54 6.53 11.50
C ASP A 95 -14.52 7.57 11.01
N ASP A 96 -13.39 7.16 10.42
CA ASP A 96 -12.28 8.03 9.99
C ASP A 96 -12.30 8.20 8.46
N GLU A 97 -13.21 9.06 8.00
CA GLU A 97 -13.38 9.41 6.58
C GLU A 97 -12.07 9.93 5.96
N GLU A 98 -11.28 10.70 6.72
CA GLU A 98 -9.99 11.22 6.23
C GLU A 98 -8.97 10.11 5.97
N PHE A 99 -8.93 9.10 6.82
CA PHE A 99 -8.08 7.93 6.60
C PHE A 99 -8.56 7.10 5.41
N LEU A 100 -9.87 6.92 5.27
CA LEU A 100 -10.42 6.20 4.13
C LEU A 100 -10.10 6.92 2.81
N GLN A 101 -10.27 8.25 2.77
CA GLN A 101 -9.89 9.07 1.63
C GLN A 101 -8.39 8.93 1.31
N PHE A 102 -7.53 8.94 2.33
CA PHE A 102 -6.10 8.71 2.16
C PHE A 102 -5.77 7.34 1.52
N ILE A 103 -6.52 6.29 1.84
CA ILE A 103 -6.36 4.97 1.20
C ILE A 103 -6.80 5.01 -0.25
N PHE A 104 -7.92 5.65 -0.57
CA PHE A 104 -8.38 5.83 -1.96
C PHE A 104 -7.36 6.63 -2.78
N ASP A 105 -6.77 7.70 -2.23
CA ASP A 105 -5.74 8.50 -2.90
C ASP A 105 -4.51 7.65 -3.24
N ILE A 106 -4.04 6.79 -2.32
CA ILE A 106 -2.92 5.87 -2.62
C ILE A 106 -3.29 4.92 -3.75
N ILE A 107 -4.50 4.36 -3.72
CA ILE A 107 -4.98 3.41 -4.73
C ILE A 107 -5.02 4.08 -6.11
N PHE A 108 -5.62 5.27 -6.22
CA PHE A 108 -5.74 5.99 -7.48
C PHE A 108 -4.38 6.40 -8.02
N GLU A 109 -3.45 6.84 -7.16
CA GLU A 109 -2.08 7.12 -7.56
C GLU A 109 -1.41 5.85 -8.12
N CYS A 110 -1.53 4.71 -7.43
CA CYS A 110 -0.97 3.44 -7.90
C CYS A 110 -1.59 3.00 -9.24
N GLN A 111 -2.89 3.25 -9.47
CA GLN A 111 -3.57 2.95 -10.73
C GLN A 111 -3.13 3.88 -11.87
N CYS A 112 -2.79 5.14 -11.59
CA CYS A 112 -2.47 6.12 -12.62
C CYS A 112 -1.02 6.00 -13.13
N VAL A 113 -0.04 5.86 -12.24
CA VAL A 113 1.39 6.04 -12.61
C VAL A 113 2.19 4.75 -12.75
N SER A 114 1.60 3.60 -12.43
CA SER A 114 2.35 2.35 -12.25
C SER A 114 2.23 1.37 -13.41
N GLY A 115 3.13 0.39 -13.46
CA GLY A 115 3.05 -0.74 -14.40
C GLY A 115 1.86 -1.67 -14.11
N GLN A 116 1.49 -2.50 -15.10
CA GLN A 116 0.28 -3.33 -15.08
C GLN A 116 0.08 -4.13 -13.79
N SER A 117 1.13 -4.79 -13.27
CA SER A 117 1.06 -5.58 -12.04
C SER A 117 0.64 -4.74 -10.83
N VAL A 118 1.20 -3.54 -10.67
CA VAL A 118 0.88 -2.64 -9.56
C VAL A 118 -0.55 -2.11 -9.71
N ARG A 119 -0.97 -1.75 -10.92
CA ARG A 119 -2.35 -1.32 -11.19
C ARG A 119 -3.37 -2.40 -10.86
N TYR A 120 -3.05 -3.65 -11.18
CA TYR A 120 -3.87 -4.80 -10.81
C TYR A 120 -3.97 -4.96 -9.29
N ARG A 121 -2.85 -4.89 -8.54
CA ARG A 121 -2.87 -4.96 -7.07
C ARG A 121 -3.65 -3.81 -6.42
N ALA A 122 -3.49 -2.59 -6.93
CA ALA A 122 -4.27 -1.45 -6.47
C ALA A 122 -5.76 -1.64 -6.72
N SER A 123 -6.15 -2.19 -7.87
CA SER A 123 -7.55 -2.51 -8.19
C SER A 123 -8.11 -3.63 -7.32
N GLN A 124 -7.30 -4.64 -6.98
CA GLN A 124 -7.69 -5.66 -5.99
C GLN A 124 -7.91 -5.06 -4.61
N LEU A 125 -7.03 -4.13 -4.18
CA LEU A 125 -7.20 -3.45 -2.89
C LEU A 125 -8.47 -2.62 -2.86
N LEU A 126 -8.73 -1.86 -3.93
CA LEU A 126 -9.95 -1.08 -4.07
C LEU A 126 -11.20 -1.94 -3.89
N ALA A 127 -11.28 -3.06 -4.63
CA ALA A 127 -12.39 -4.00 -4.52
C ALA A 127 -12.53 -4.57 -3.10
N ALA A 128 -11.41 -4.89 -2.44
CA ALA A 128 -11.42 -5.42 -1.09
C ALA A 128 -11.87 -4.40 -0.04
N VAL A 129 -11.46 -3.13 -0.17
CA VAL A 129 -11.90 -2.04 0.71
C VAL A 129 -13.39 -1.80 0.54
N LEU A 130 -13.87 -1.62 -0.69
CA LEU A 130 -15.29 -1.40 -0.98
C LEU A 130 -16.17 -2.55 -0.45
N ALA A 131 -15.73 -3.80 -0.64
CA ALA A 131 -16.45 -4.95 -0.12
C ALA A 131 -16.46 -5.01 1.43
N ALA A 132 -15.42 -4.48 2.07
CA ALA A 132 -15.29 -4.50 3.52
C ALA A 132 -16.12 -3.39 4.21
N LEU A 133 -16.37 -2.26 3.54
CA LEU A 133 -17.21 -1.17 4.06
C LEU A 133 -18.68 -1.58 4.21
N GLY A 134 -19.15 -2.59 3.47
CA GLY A 134 -20.52 -3.09 3.56
C GLY A 134 -21.52 -2.32 2.68
N GLU A 135 -22.75 -2.83 2.61
CA GLU A 135 -23.78 -2.33 1.68
C GLU A 135 -24.36 -0.97 2.07
N ASP A 136 -24.30 -0.62 3.35
CA ASP A 136 -24.83 0.64 3.90
C ASP A 136 -23.79 1.78 3.88
N ALA A 137 -22.58 1.52 3.38
CA ALA A 137 -21.53 2.52 3.30
C ALA A 137 -21.90 3.64 2.32
N CYS A 138 -21.80 4.88 2.78
CA CYS A 138 -21.99 6.06 1.95
C CYS A 138 -20.62 6.66 1.60
N LEU A 139 -20.37 6.85 0.30
CA LEU A 139 -19.23 7.61 -0.20
C LEU A 139 -19.75 8.96 -0.71
N ASP A 140 -18.94 10.00 -0.59
CA ASP A 140 -19.30 11.29 -1.17
C ASP A 140 -19.31 11.24 -2.72
N ASP A 141 -20.02 12.20 -3.33
CA ASP A 141 -20.20 12.24 -4.79
C ASP A 141 -18.86 12.43 -5.53
N GLU A 142 -17.93 13.20 -4.97
CA GLU A 142 -16.63 13.47 -5.60
C GLU A 142 -15.76 12.20 -5.66
N LEU A 143 -15.78 11.41 -4.59
CA LEU A 143 -15.11 10.13 -4.50
C LEU A 143 -15.76 9.10 -5.43
N CYS A 144 -17.09 9.11 -5.56
CA CYS A 144 -17.81 8.27 -6.51
C CYS A 144 -17.42 8.59 -7.97
N ASP A 145 -17.31 9.88 -8.31
CA ASP A 145 -16.89 10.31 -9.65
C ASP A 145 -15.44 9.88 -9.95
N LYS A 146 -14.51 10.09 -9.01
CA LYS A 146 -13.11 9.64 -9.13
C LYS A 146 -13.01 8.13 -9.26
N LEU A 147 -13.81 7.39 -8.48
CA LEU A 147 -13.88 5.94 -8.54
C LEU A 147 -14.33 5.48 -9.93
N LEU A 148 -15.43 6.03 -10.44
CA LEU A 148 -15.98 5.70 -11.74
C LEU A 148 -14.96 5.98 -12.86
N GLU A 149 -14.36 7.17 -12.88
CA GLU A 149 -13.37 7.54 -13.88
C GLU A 149 -12.15 6.59 -13.85
N SER A 150 -11.60 6.34 -12.66
CA SER A 150 -10.47 5.41 -12.51
C SER A 150 -10.83 4.00 -13.01
N GLN A 151 -12.01 3.48 -12.64
CA GLN A 151 -12.44 2.14 -13.07
C GLN A 151 -12.66 2.05 -14.58
N MET A 152 -13.22 3.09 -15.21
CA MET A 152 -13.38 3.13 -16.67
C MET A 152 -12.04 3.05 -17.40
N GLN A 153 -11.00 3.72 -16.89
CA GLN A 153 -9.65 3.60 -17.45
C GLN A 153 -9.09 2.19 -17.27
N ARG A 154 -9.34 1.56 -16.12
CA ARG A 154 -8.85 0.18 -15.84
C ARG A 154 -9.49 -0.87 -16.74
N LEU A 155 -10.70 -0.66 -17.27
CA LEU A 155 -11.32 -1.57 -18.25
C LEU A 155 -10.53 -1.66 -19.56
N GLN A 156 -9.68 -0.67 -19.85
CA GLN A 156 -8.82 -0.65 -21.04
C GLN A 156 -7.48 -1.35 -20.80
N ASP A 157 -7.18 -1.79 -19.58
CA ASP A 157 -5.95 -2.54 -19.30
C ASP A 157 -5.99 -3.88 -20.06
N THR A 158 -5.08 -4.05 -21.01
CA THR A 158 -4.91 -5.30 -21.75
C THR A 158 -4.24 -6.34 -20.87
N ARG A 159 -4.77 -7.58 -20.86
CA ARG A 159 -4.08 -8.73 -20.26
C ARG A 159 -2.85 -9.05 -21.12
N GLY A 160 -1.70 -8.47 -20.76
CA GLY A 160 -0.39 -8.94 -21.21
C GLY A 160 -0.13 -10.40 -20.83
#